data_AF-A0A1G1WIN5-F1
#
_entry.id   AF-A0A1G1WIN5-F1
#
_cell.length_a   1.000
_cell.length_b   1.000
_cell.length_c   1.000
_cell.angle_alpha   90.00
_cell.angle_beta   90.00
_cell.angle_gamma   90.00
#
_symmetry.space_group_name_H-M   'P 1'
#
loop_
_entity.id
_entity.type
_entity.pdbx_description
1 polymer ?
#
loop_
_entity_poly.entity_id
_entity_poly.type
_entity_poly.pdbx_seq_one_letter_code
_entity_poly.pdbx_strand_id
1 'polypeptide(L)' 'MANSTKIAQTTARLKEEVKLLRSFVIGIAGKDAEGEYRPEFVEKILVALKEKPTHKFESAKSFLSQLRKT' A
#
# COMPACT_ATOMS: atom_id res chain seq x y z
N MET A 1 23.32 -18.49 -20.57
CA MET A 1 21.84 -18.43 -20.46
C MET A 1 21.29 -19.05 -19.15
N ALA A 2 21.97 -20.03 -18.54
CA ALA A 2 21.49 -20.69 -17.31
C ALA A 2 21.34 -19.78 -16.06
N ASN A 3 22.15 -18.71 -15.95
CA ASN A 3 22.14 -17.84 -14.77
C ASN A 3 20.86 -16.98 -14.67
N SER A 4 20.35 -16.50 -15.81
CA SER A 4 19.13 -15.69 -15.88
C SER A 4 17.89 -16.49 -15.46
N THR A 5 17.82 -17.77 -15.83
CA THR A 5 16.72 -18.67 -15.45
C THR A 5 16.72 -18.95 -13.95
N LYS A 6 17.90 -19.16 -13.36
CA LYS A 6 18.05 -19.36 -11.91
C LYS A 6 17.61 -18.12 -11.13
N ILE A 7 18.01 -16.92 -11.57
CA ILE A 7 17.57 -15.66 -10.96
C ILE A 7 16.05 -15.49 -11.03
N ALA A 8 15.44 -15.81 -12.18
CA ALA A 8 13.99 -15.73 -12.34
C ALA A 8 13.25 -16.69 -11.39
N GLN A 9 13.74 -17.92 -11.25
CA GLN A 9 13.18 -18.91 -10.32
C GLN A 9 13.29 -18.46 -8.85
N THR A 10 14.46 -17.96 -8.44
CA THR A 10 14.65 -17.42 -7.08
C THR A 10 13.72 -16.24 -6.83
N THR A 11 13.58 -15.34 -7.80
CA THR A 11 12.68 -14.18 -7.69
C THR A 11 11.21 -14.61 -7.57
N ALA A 12 10.79 -15.62 -8.34
CA ALA A 12 9.43 -16.15 -8.26
C ALA A 12 9.15 -16.78 -6.88
N ARG A 13 10.12 -17.53 -6.34
CA ARG A 13 10.01 -18.13 -5.00
C ARG A 13 9.92 -17.06 -3.90
N LEU A 14 10.79 -16.06 -3.95
CA LEU A 14 10.77 -14.93 -3.00
C LEU A 14 9.44 -14.18 -3.04
N LYS A 15 8.84 -13.99 -4.22
CA LYS A 15 7.52 -13.34 -4.35
C LYS A 15 6.42 -14.13 -3.64
N GLU A 16 6.40 -15.46 -3.77
CA GLU A 16 5.43 -16.30 -3.07
C GLU A 16 5.67 -16.32 -1.55
N GLU A 17 6.92 -16.42 -1.09
CA GLU A 17 7.26 -16.35 0.34
C GLU A 17 6.79 -15.03 0.97
N VAL A 18 7.01 -13.90 0.29
CA VAL A 18 6.55 -12.57 0.75
C VAL A 18 5.01 -12.47 0.74
N LYS A 19 4.34 -13.06 -0.24
CA LYS A 19 2.88 -13.08 -0.32
C LYS A 19 2.24 -13.87 0.83
N LEU A 20 2.83 -15.02 1.18
CA LEU A 20 2.40 -15.82 2.32
C LEU A 20 2.63 -15.07 3.64
N LEU A 21 3.80 -14.45 3.82
CA LEU A 21 4.09 -13.64 5.00
C LEU A 21 3.12 -12.46 5.15
N ARG A 22 2.83 -11.75 4.07
CA ARG A 22 1.83 -10.66 4.06
C ARG A 22 0.46 -11.17 4.52
N SER A 23 0.04 -12.31 4.00
CA SER A 23 -1.26 -12.91 4.34
C SER A 23 -1.32 -13.35 5.80
N PHE A 24 -0.22 -13.89 6.33
CA PHE A 24 -0.07 -14.26 7.74
C PHE A 24 -0.16 -13.04 8.65
N VAL A 25 0.55 -11.96 8.34
CA VAL A 25 0.52 -10.70 9.11
C VAL A 25 -0.88 -10.13 9.14
N ILE A 26 -1.54 -10.01 7.98
CA ILE A 26 -2.92 -9.51 7.89
C ILE A 26 -3.90 -10.41 8.67
N GLY A 27 -3.74 -11.75 8.57
CA GLY A 27 -4.65 -12.71 9.17
C GLY A 27 -4.50 -12.87 10.69
N ILE A 28 -3.28 -12.73 11.23
CA ILE A 28 -3.01 -12.91 12.67
C ILE A 28 -3.02 -11.60 13.42
N ALA A 29 -2.51 -10.53 12.82
CA ALA A 29 -2.66 -9.18 13.36
C ALA A 29 -3.99 -8.55 12.96
N GLY A 30 -5.03 -9.39 12.73
CA GLY A 30 -6.37 -8.96 12.30
C GLY A 30 -7.00 -7.89 13.18
N LYS A 31 -6.42 -7.62 14.36
CA LYS A 31 -6.62 -6.41 15.14
C LYS A 31 -5.30 -5.97 15.78
N ASP A 32 -4.81 -4.79 15.41
CA ASP A 32 -3.73 -4.11 16.13
C ASP A 32 -4.28 -2.91 16.93
N ALA A 33 -3.40 -2.06 17.47
CA ALA A 33 -3.82 -0.85 18.20
C ALA A 33 -4.56 0.18 17.32
N GLU A 34 -4.36 0.12 16.00
CA GLU A 34 -5.05 0.96 15.00
C GLU A 34 -6.39 0.34 14.56
N GLY A 35 -6.59 -0.97 14.78
CA GLY A 35 -7.85 -1.66 14.59
C GLY A 35 -7.74 -2.82 13.61
N GLU A 36 -8.82 -3.10 12.87
CA GLU A 36 -8.87 -4.23 11.94
C GLU A 36 -8.36 -3.84 10.56
N TYR A 37 -7.59 -4.72 9.93
CA TYR A 37 -7.12 -4.50 8.57
C TYR A 37 -8.28 -4.49 7.57
N ARG A 38 -8.39 -3.41 6.78
CA ARG A 38 -9.46 -3.21 5.80
C ARG A 38 -8.91 -3.24 4.36
N PRO A 39 -8.95 -4.40 3.66
CA PRO A 39 -8.41 -4.51 2.30
C PRO A 39 -9.04 -3.54 1.31
N GLU A 40 -10.35 -3.26 1.44
CA GLU A 40 -11.08 -2.33 0.60
C GLU A 40 -10.60 -0.88 0.74
N PHE A 41 -10.10 -0.50 1.93
CA PHE A 41 -9.49 0.80 2.15
C PHE A 41 -8.16 0.92 1.41
N VAL A 42 -7.31 -0.12 1.50
CA VAL A 42 -6.03 -0.16 0.79
C VAL A 42 -6.22 -0.09 -0.71
N GLU A 43 -7.15 -0.86 -1.26
CA GLU A 43 -7.48 -0.83 -2.70
C GLU A 43 -7.91 0.58 -3.14
N LYS A 44 -8.84 1.19 -2.40
CA LYS A 44 -9.31 2.56 -2.68
C LYS A 44 -8.17 3.58 -2.70
N ILE A 45 -7.26 3.51 -1.74
CA ILE A 45 -6.11 4.43 -1.67
C ILE A 45 -5.14 4.18 -2.83
N LEU A 46 -4.87 2.93 -3.21
CA LEU A 46 -4.01 2.60 -4.35
C LEU A 46 -4.58 3.09 -5.68
N VAL A 47 -5.91 3.09 -5.82
CA VAL A 47 -6.59 3.71 -6.97
C VAL A 47 -6.41 5.23 -6.92
N ALA A 48 -6.73 5.87 -5.80
CA ALA A 48 -6.61 7.31 -5.62
C ALA A 48 -5.19 7.85 -5.86
N LEU A 49 -4.15 7.07 -5.51
CA LEU A 49 -2.75 7.43 -5.77
C LEU A 49 -2.40 7.55 -7.26
N LYS A 50 -3.15 6.87 -8.15
CA LYS A 50 -2.95 6.96 -9.61
C LYS A 50 -3.73 8.10 -10.23
N GLU A 51 -4.69 8.67 -9.50
CA GLU A 51 -5.50 9.79 -9.98
C GLU A 51 -4.68 11.08 -9.97
N LYS A 52 -5.03 12.01 -10.86
CA LYS A 52 -4.36 13.31 -10.92
C LYS A 52 -4.73 14.12 -9.67
N PRO A 53 -3.77 14.54 -8.83
CA PRO A 53 -4.08 15.29 -7.63
C PRO A 53 -4.72 16.63 -8.00
N THR A 54 -5.92 16.87 -7.48
CA THR A 54 -6.68 18.11 -7.71
C THR A 54 -6.17 19.25 -6.83
N HIS A 55 -5.63 18.90 -5.66
CA HIS A 55 -5.11 19.84 -4.67
C HIS A 55 -3.75 19.40 -4.18
N LYS A 56 -2.90 20.38 -3.88
CA LYS A 56 -1.60 20.19 -3.25
C LYS A 56 -1.53 21.09 -2.02
N PHE A 57 -1.07 20.53 -0.91
CA PHE A 57 -0.88 21.25 0.34
C PHE A 57 0.61 21.23 0.67
N GLU A 58 1.21 22.41 0.77
CA GLU A 58 2.65 22.56 1.03
C GLU A 58 2.94 22.88 2.50
N SER A 59 1.90 23.17 3.28
CA SER A 59 1.98 23.46 4.72
C SER A 59 0.64 23.25 5.42
N ALA A 60 0.66 23.07 6.75
CA ALA A 60 -0.55 22.96 7.56
C ALA A 60 -1.50 24.17 7.39
N LYS A 61 -0.95 25.38 7.25
CA LYS A 61 -1.73 26.60 6.98
C LYS A 61 -2.38 26.57 5.60
N SER A 62 -1.68 26.03 4.58
CA SER A 62 -2.22 25.88 3.22
C SER A 62 -3.36 24.85 3.16
N PHE A 63 -3.29 23.80 3.99
CA PHE A 63 -4.35 22.81 4.13
C PHE A 63 -5.61 23.41 4.75
N LEU A 64 -5.47 24.03 5.94
CA LEU A 64 -6.62 24.58 6.66
C LEU A 64 -7.34 25.70 5.89
N SER A 65 -6.60 26.50 5.12
CA SER A 65 -7.20 27.57 4.31
C SER A 65 -8.01 27.05 3.11
N GLN A 66 -7.65 25.91 2.54
CA GLN A 66 -8.42 25.25 1.48
C GLN A 66 -9.64 24.52 2.05
N LEU A 67 -9.50 23.87 3.21
CA LEU A 67 -10.60 23.18 3.89
C LEU A 67 -11.74 24.13 4.26
N ARG A 68 -11.42 25.37 4.70
CA ARG A 68 -12.40 26.40 5.06
C ARG A 68 -13.10 27.08 3.87
N LYS A 69 -12.57 26.91 2.65
CA LYS A 69 -13.13 27.48 1.42
C LYS A 69 -14.08 26.53 0.69
N THR A 70 -14.16 25.27 1.15
CA THR A 70 -15.08 24.25 0.64
C THR A 70 -16.36 24.30 1.45
#